data_AF-A0A354XK41-F1
#
_entry.id   AF-A0A354XK41-F1
#
_cell.length_a   1.000
_cell.length_b   1.000
_cell.length_c   1.000
_cell.angle_alpha   90.00
_cell.angle_beta   90.00
_cell.angle_gamma   90.00
#
_symmetry.space_group_name_H-M   'P 1'
#
loop_
_entity.id
_entity.type
_entity.pdbx_description
1 polymer ?
#
loop_
_entity_poly.entity_id
_entity_poly.type
_entity_poly.pdbx_seq_one_letter_code
_entity_poly.pdbx_strand_id
1 'polypeptide(L)'
;TPYEITVRETGGTRENAIRLTNGELDLAFTEALVGYEQYNGEGRFADMPNPDVRLVYWIAPSTMHWAVRQDSGLETFEDLNGERFNPSSIGGGGEYITEQVFGILGIEPDFQRMRVNDAAEGVTDGRLVGFSYNGVPPIPLFTEVHSSRPLQLLSLTDEQVSTVTTELPFLSPTIVPADTYTGM
;
A
#
# COMPACT_ATOMS: atom_id res chain seq x y z
N THR A 1 17.64 -26.98 16.32
CA THR A 1 16.43 -27.35 15.57
C THR A 1 16.87 -27.97 14.25
N PRO A 2 16.28 -29.05 13.72
CA PRO A 2 16.80 -29.78 12.55
C PRO A 2 16.49 -29.11 11.19
N TYR A 3 16.14 -27.83 11.18
CA TYR A 3 15.80 -27.10 9.96
C TYR A 3 16.89 -26.09 9.63
N GLU A 4 17.32 -26.07 8.37
CA GLU A 4 18.12 -25.01 7.79
C GLU A 4 17.17 -23.99 7.16
N ILE A 5 17.30 -22.72 7.55
CA ILE A 5 16.44 -21.63 7.05
C ILE A 5 17.31 -20.68 6.26
N THR A 6 16.94 -20.44 5.01
CA THR A 6 17.58 -19.42 4.15
C THR A 6 16.57 -18.35 3.77
N VAL A 7 17.00 -17.09 3.75
CA VAL A 7 16.15 -15.94 3.38
C VAL A 7 16.46 -15.53 1.94
N ARG A 8 15.43 -15.14 1.17
CA ARG A 8 15.57 -14.59 -0.18
C ARG A 8 14.82 -13.27 -0.30
N GLU A 9 15.50 -12.27 -0.85
CA GLU A 9 14.89 -11.00 -1.23
C GLU A 9 14.05 -11.20 -2.50
N THR A 10 12.88 -10.55 -2.56
CA THR A 10 11.95 -10.62 -3.69
C THR A 10 11.41 -9.22 -4.00
N GLY A 11 10.72 -9.08 -5.12
CA GLY A 11 10.06 -7.84 -5.55
C GLY A 11 8.75 -7.53 -4.82
N GLY A 12 8.31 -8.35 -3.87
CA GLY A 12 7.13 -8.08 -3.03
C GLY A 12 6.16 -9.25 -2.88
N THR A 13 4.99 -8.96 -2.31
CA THR A 13 3.98 -9.96 -1.90
C THR A 13 3.42 -10.76 -3.07
N ARG A 14 3.27 -10.16 -4.27
CA ARG A 14 2.84 -10.89 -5.46
C ARG A 14 3.87 -11.92 -5.93
N GLU A 15 5.15 -11.54 -6.00
CA GLU A 15 6.22 -12.48 -6.37
C GLU A 15 6.33 -13.60 -5.33
N ASN A 16 6.25 -13.26 -4.04
CA ASN A 16 6.21 -14.22 -2.95
C ASN A 16 5.10 -15.27 -3.14
N ALA A 17 3.89 -14.84 -3.45
CA ALA A 17 2.75 -15.72 -3.68
C ALA A 17 2.97 -16.65 -4.89
N ILE A 18 3.47 -16.13 -6.01
CA ILE A 18 3.77 -16.94 -7.21
C ILE A 18 4.84 -17.99 -6.89
N ARG A 19 5.92 -17.60 -6.22
CA ARG A 19 7.00 -18.52 -5.83
C ARG A 19 6.55 -19.58 -4.83
N LEU A 20 5.66 -19.20 -3.89
CA LEU A 20 5.03 -20.15 -2.97
C LEU A 20 4.18 -21.17 -3.73
N THR A 21 3.36 -20.73 -4.70
CA THR A 21 2.57 -21.64 -5.56
C THR A 21 3.45 -22.58 -6.38
N ASN A 22 4.58 -22.09 -6.90
CA ASN A 22 5.51 -22.89 -7.71
C ASN A 22 6.39 -23.84 -6.89
N GLY A 23 6.33 -23.80 -5.55
CA GLY A 23 7.20 -24.59 -4.67
C GLY A 23 8.65 -24.09 -4.62
N GLU A 24 8.90 -22.83 -5.00
CA GLU A 24 10.21 -22.19 -4.90
C GLU A 24 10.48 -21.60 -3.50
N LEU A 25 9.42 -21.37 -2.72
CA LEU A 25 9.46 -20.95 -1.33
C LEU A 25 8.59 -21.88 -0.49
N ASP A 26 9.03 -22.21 0.73
CA ASP A 26 8.26 -22.97 1.70
C ASP A 26 7.39 -22.05 2.60
N LEU A 27 7.84 -20.82 2.81
CA LEU A 27 7.21 -19.78 3.62
C LEU A 27 7.50 -18.42 3.01
N ALA A 28 6.52 -17.54 2.97
CA ALA A 28 6.71 -16.18 2.46
C ALA A 28 5.87 -15.16 3.23
N PHE A 29 6.36 -13.91 3.29
CA PHE A 29 5.53 -12.80 3.74
C PHE A 29 4.48 -12.48 2.68
N THR A 30 3.26 -12.26 3.11
CA THR A 30 2.12 -11.90 2.26
C THR A 30 1.28 -10.80 2.92
N GLU A 31 0.43 -10.16 2.14
CA GLU A 31 -0.60 -9.24 2.62
C GLU A 31 -1.97 -9.91 2.53
N ALA A 32 -2.93 -9.49 3.36
CA ALA A 32 -4.25 -10.11 3.44
C ALA A 32 -4.95 -10.21 2.08
N LEU A 33 -4.89 -9.14 1.28
CA LEU A 33 -5.35 -9.09 -0.11
C LEU A 33 -4.73 -10.20 -0.97
N VAL A 34 -3.40 -10.31 -0.97
CA VAL A 34 -2.69 -11.27 -1.85
C VAL A 34 -3.04 -12.69 -1.43
N GLY A 35 -3.05 -12.97 -0.13
CA GLY A 35 -3.49 -14.26 0.40
C GLY A 35 -4.95 -14.58 0.04
N TYR A 36 -5.84 -13.59 0.11
CA TYR A 36 -7.25 -13.74 -0.24
C TYR A 36 -7.45 -14.04 -1.73
N GLU A 37 -6.88 -13.21 -2.61
CA GLU A 37 -6.96 -13.40 -4.06
C GLU A 37 -6.34 -14.74 -4.48
N GLN A 38 -5.18 -15.09 -3.93
CA GLN A 38 -4.51 -16.35 -4.23
C GLN A 38 -5.34 -17.56 -3.76
N TYR A 39 -5.90 -17.51 -2.55
CA TYR A 39 -6.68 -18.63 -2.00
C TYR A 39 -7.97 -18.86 -2.79
N ASN A 40 -8.68 -17.78 -3.16
CA ASN A 40 -9.97 -17.86 -3.85
C ASN A 40 -9.85 -17.95 -5.39
N GLY A 41 -8.67 -17.64 -5.95
CA GLY A 41 -8.51 -17.56 -7.40
C GLY A 41 -9.20 -16.34 -7.99
N GLU A 42 -8.96 -15.17 -7.40
CA GLU A 42 -9.58 -13.91 -7.79
C GLU A 42 -8.53 -12.87 -8.19
N GLY A 43 -8.97 -11.79 -8.83
CA GLY A 43 -8.11 -10.66 -9.21
C GLY A 43 -6.87 -11.13 -9.98
N ARG A 44 -5.69 -10.81 -9.44
CA ARG A 44 -4.39 -11.13 -10.07
C ARG A 44 -4.01 -12.61 -10.06
N PHE A 45 -4.78 -13.46 -9.38
CA PHE A 45 -4.55 -14.89 -9.23
C PHE A 45 -5.67 -15.74 -9.85
N ALA A 46 -6.53 -15.17 -10.68
CA ALA A 46 -7.61 -15.89 -11.36
C ALA A 46 -7.13 -17.14 -12.14
N ASP A 47 -5.97 -17.04 -12.79
CA ASP A 47 -5.35 -18.15 -13.55
C ASP A 47 -4.36 -18.99 -12.71
N MET A 48 -4.17 -18.65 -11.42
CA MET A 48 -3.20 -19.31 -10.55
C MET A 48 -3.69 -19.36 -9.07
N PRO A 49 -4.87 -19.97 -8.80
CA PRO A 49 -5.31 -20.17 -7.43
C PRO A 49 -4.38 -21.12 -6.68
N ASN A 50 -4.25 -20.91 -5.37
CA ASN A 50 -3.58 -21.84 -4.46
C ASN A 50 -4.42 -22.01 -3.18
N PRO A 51 -5.43 -22.90 -3.20
CA PRO A 51 -6.29 -23.15 -2.04
C PRO A 51 -5.58 -23.94 -0.91
N ASP A 52 -4.33 -24.39 -1.13
CA ASP A 52 -3.53 -25.10 -0.14
C ASP A 52 -2.70 -24.16 0.74
N VAL A 53 -2.61 -22.86 0.39
CA VAL A 53 -1.94 -21.87 1.24
C VAL A 53 -2.59 -21.76 2.61
N ARG A 54 -1.78 -21.63 3.66
CA ARG A 54 -2.26 -21.47 5.04
C ARG A 54 -1.58 -20.28 5.70
N LEU A 55 -2.35 -19.49 6.44
CA LEU A 55 -1.82 -18.45 7.31
C LEU A 55 -1.17 -19.11 8.54
N VAL A 56 0.14 -18.90 8.71
CA VAL A 56 0.88 -19.41 9.87
C VAL A 56 0.83 -18.42 11.04
N TYR A 57 1.02 -17.14 10.76
CA TYR A 57 1.08 -16.10 11.78
C TYR A 57 0.71 -14.72 11.21
N TRP A 58 -0.11 -13.96 11.95
CA TRP A 58 -0.33 -12.55 11.69
C TRP A 58 0.73 -11.74 12.42
N ILE A 59 1.56 -11.00 11.68
CA ILE A 59 2.67 -10.21 12.24
C ILE A 59 2.22 -8.86 12.79
N ALA A 60 1.60 -8.03 11.94
CA ALA A 60 1.15 -6.70 12.32
C ALA A 60 0.04 -6.21 11.37
N PRO A 61 -0.83 -5.27 11.80
CA PRO A 61 -1.69 -4.56 10.87
C PRO A 61 -0.83 -3.71 9.91
N SER A 62 -1.34 -3.46 8.71
CA SER A 62 -0.72 -2.57 7.74
C SER A 62 -1.73 -1.51 7.34
N THR A 63 -1.46 -0.26 7.70
CA THR A 63 -2.34 0.88 7.43
C THR A 63 -1.88 1.60 6.17
N MET A 64 -2.79 1.83 5.23
CA MET A 64 -2.57 2.71 4.08
C MET A 64 -2.44 4.16 4.55
N HIS A 65 -1.46 4.86 3.99
CA HIS A 65 -1.29 6.30 4.15
C HIS A 65 -1.21 6.91 2.76
N TRP A 66 -1.99 7.96 2.51
CA TRP A 66 -1.88 8.79 1.32
C TRP A 66 -1.48 10.19 1.78
N ALA A 67 -0.26 10.59 1.49
CA ALA A 67 0.28 11.88 1.91
C ALA A 67 0.47 12.79 0.70
N VAL A 68 0.10 14.06 0.86
CA VAL A 68 0.38 15.13 -0.10
C VAL A 68 1.19 16.22 0.58
N ARG A 69 1.89 17.03 -0.21
CA ARG A 69 2.60 18.19 0.33
C ARG A 69 1.60 19.21 0.85
N GLN A 70 1.84 19.80 2.02
CA GLN A 70 0.98 20.88 2.53
C GLN A 70 0.95 22.08 1.57
N ASP A 71 2.04 22.31 0.83
CA ASP A 71 2.16 23.40 -0.14
C ASP A 71 1.45 23.15 -1.48
N SER A 72 0.85 21.98 -1.71
CA SER A 72 0.09 21.71 -2.94
C SER A 72 -1.34 22.25 -2.89
N GLY A 73 -1.86 22.56 -1.70
CA GLY A 73 -3.25 23.00 -1.51
C GLY A 73 -4.31 21.93 -1.78
N LEU A 74 -3.91 20.64 -1.83
CA LEU A 74 -4.82 19.51 -2.08
C LEU A 74 -5.35 19.01 -0.73
N GLU A 75 -6.66 19.02 -0.52
CA GLU A 75 -7.28 18.67 0.77
C GLU A 75 -8.11 17.38 0.70
N THR A 76 -8.53 17.01 -0.51
CA THR A 76 -9.38 15.84 -0.77
C THR A 76 -8.70 14.86 -1.71
N PHE A 77 -9.24 13.65 -1.78
CA PHE A 77 -8.76 12.66 -2.74
C PHE A 77 -9.09 13.05 -4.18
N GLU A 78 -10.21 13.72 -4.40
CA GLU A 78 -10.67 14.22 -5.69
C GLU A 78 -9.71 15.28 -6.27
N ASP A 79 -9.02 16.02 -5.41
CA ASP A 79 -7.99 17.00 -5.83
C ASP A 79 -6.77 16.31 -6.49
N LEU A 80 -6.59 15.00 -6.30
CA LEU A 80 -5.49 14.26 -6.94
C LEU A 80 -5.73 13.98 -8.43
N ASN A 81 -6.92 14.26 -8.97
CA ASN A 81 -7.23 14.00 -10.37
C ASN A 81 -6.29 14.75 -11.32
N GLY A 82 -5.57 13.99 -12.16
CA GLY A 82 -4.55 14.53 -13.08
C GLY A 82 -3.24 14.97 -12.42
N GLU A 83 -3.14 14.94 -11.09
CA GLU A 83 -1.92 15.32 -10.37
C GLU A 83 -0.88 14.20 -10.39
N ARG A 84 0.41 14.59 -10.37
CA ARG A 84 1.52 13.64 -10.37
C ARG A 84 1.71 13.02 -8.98
N PHE A 85 1.13 11.84 -8.77
CA PHE A 85 1.12 11.15 -7.48
C PHE A 85 1.74 9.76 -7.59
N ASN A 86 2.48 9.30 -6.57
CA ASN A 86 3.00 7.92 -6.55
C ASN A 86 2.03 6.99 -5.80
N PRO A 87 1.56 5.89 -6.41
CA PRO A 87 0.59 4.98 -5.78
C PRO A 87 1.20 4.00 -4.76
N SER A 88 2.42 4.20 -4.28
CA SER A 88 3.27 3.28 -3.48
C SER A 88 4.38 2.62 -4.30
N SER A 89 5.16 1.75 -3.64
CA SER A 89 6.29 1.04 -4.24
C SER A 89 5.80 0.08 -5.33
N ILE A 90 6.40 0.21 -6.51
CA ILE A 90 6.11 -0.64 -7.67
C ILE A 90 6.12 -2.14 -7.32
N GLY A 91 5.08 -2.86 -7.72
CA GLY A 91 4.90 -4.30 -7.51
C GLY A 91 4.45 -4.70 -6.09
N GLY A 92 4.36 -3.75 -5.15
CA GLY A 92 3.87 -3.98 -3.79
C GLY A 92 2.35 -4.01 -3.70
N GLY A 93 1.80 -4.59 -2.62
CA GLY A 93 0.34 -4.57 -2.43
C GLY A 93 -0.24 -3.19 -2.16
N GLY A 94 0.55 -2.26 -1.58
CA GLY A 94 0.12 -0.86 -1.43
C GLY A 94 -0.19 -0.15 -2.76
N GLU A 95 0.53 -0.49 -3.83
CA GLU A 95 0.24 0.00 -5.20
C GLU A 95 -1.13 -0.46 -5.64
N TYR A 96 -1.35 -1.77 -5.57
CA TYR A 96 -2.62 -2.36 -5.97
C TYR A 96 -3.79 -1.89 -5.11
N ILE A 97 -3.61 -1.78 -3.78
CA ILE A 97 -4.65 -1.27 -2.89
C ILE A 97 -4.99 0.18 -3.26
N THR A 98 -3.98 1.03 -3.52
CA THR A 98 -4.23 2.41 -3.96
C THR A 98 -5.02 2.44 -5.27
N GLU A 99 -4.63 1.63 -6.26
CA GLU A 99 -5.33 1.55 -7.54
C GLU A 99 -6.78 1.05 -7.41
N GLN A 100 -7.04 0.03 -6.59
CA GLN A 100 -8.40 -0.49 -6.37
C GLN A 100 -9.26 0.55 -5.64
N VAL A 101 -8.74 1.15 -4.56
CA VAL A 101 -9.45 2.20 -3.80
C VAL A 101 -9.79 3.37 -4.71
N PHE A 102 -8.81 3.84 -5.48
CA PHE A 102 -8.99 5.01 -6.35
C PHE A 102 -9.93 4.69 -7.52
N GLY A 103 -9.85 3.48 -8.08
CA GLY A 103 -10.78 3.02 -9.13
C GLY A 103 -12.23 2.94 -8.66
N ILE A 104 -12.48 2.45 -7.43
CA ILE A 104 -13.82 2.41 -6.83
C ILE A 104 -14.38 3.82 -6.61
N LEU A 105 -13.52 4.75 -6.20
CA LEU A 105 -13.90 6.13 -5.88
C LEU A 105 -13.87 7.08 -7.10
N GLY A 106 -13.43 6.60 -8.27
CA GLY A 106 -13.33 7.42 -9.49
C GLY A 106 -12.23 8.49 -9.44
N ILE A 107 -11.14 8.23 -8.70
CA ILE A 107 -9.98 9.13 -8.59
C ILE A 107 -8.91 8.67 -9.58
N GLU A 108 -8.44 9.60 -10.43
CA GLU A 108 -7.54 9.33 -11.55
C GLU A 108 -6.31 10.27 -11.55
N PRO A 109 -5.33 10.07 -10.66
CA PRO A 109 -4.07 10.80 -10.70
C PRO A 109 -3.18 10.35 -11.87
N ASP A 110 -2.23 11.20 -12.28
CA ASP A 110 -1.14 10.79 -13.16
C ASP A 110 -0.12 9.94 -12.36
N PHE A 111 -0.43 8.65 -12.21
CA PHE A 111 0.36 7.74 -11.36
C PHE A 111 1.81 7.58 -11.83
N GLN A 112 2.75 8.05 -11.01
CA GLN A 112 4.18 7.93 -11.23
C GLN A 112 4.71 6.69 -10.49
N ARG A 113 4.93 5.59 -11.23
CA ARG A 113 5.34 4.28 -10.66
C ARG A 113 6.86 4.18 -10.54
N MET A 114 7.35 4.02 -9.31
CA MET A 114 8.77 3.91 -8.97
C MET A 114 8.94 3.24 -7.59
N ARG A 115 10.18 3.06 -7.11
CA ARG A 115 10.39 2.60 -5.73
C ARG A 115 9.98 3.72 -4.77
N VAL A 116 9.50 3.37 -3.58
CA VAL A 116 8.99 4.37 -2.62
C VAL A 116 10.04 5.42 -2.23
N ASN A 117 11.33 5.06 -2.18
CA ASN A 117 12.39 6.02 -1.89
C ASN A 117 12.58 7.06 -3.01
N ASP A 118 12.46 6.64 -4.28
CA ASP A 118 12.53 7.56 -5.42
C ASP A 118 11.32 8.48 -5.45
N ALA A 119 10.15 7.99 -5.02
CA ALA A 119 8.94 8.78 -4.86
C ALA A 119 9.09 9.82 -3.75
N ALA A 120 9.63 9.42 -2.59
CA ALA A 120 9.92 10.32 -1.48
C ALA A 120 10.88 11.46 -1.89
N GLU A 121 11.94 11.14 -2.63
CA GLU A 121 12.82 12.15 -3.23
C GLU A 121 12.06 13.05 -4.21
N GLY A 122 11.20 12.47 -5.06
CA GLY A 122 10.34 13.21 -5.97
C GLY A 122 9.38 14.19 -5.29
N VAL A 123 8.89 13.85 -4.09
CA VAL A 123 8.06 14.74 -3.28
C VAL A 123 8.90 15.85 -2.68
N THR A 124 10.05 15.53 -2.10
CA THR A 124 11.00 16.53 -1.56
C THR A 124 11.39 17.55 -2.62
N ASP A 125 11.75 17.09 -3.83
CA ASP A 125 12.12 17.94 -4.98
C ASP A 125 10.94 18.70 -5.60
N GLY A 126 9.70 18.33 -5.28
CA GLY A 126 8.49 18.95 -5.84
C GLY A 126 8.04 18.39 -7.19
N ARG A 127 8.67 17.32 -7.67
CA ARG A 127 8.27 16.60 -8.90
C ARG A 127 6.95 15.83 -8.73
N LEU A 128 6.61 15.42 -7.52
CA LEU A 128 5.39 14.68 -7.17
C LEU A 128 4.60 15.41 -6.07
N VAL A 129 3.29 15.54 -6.22
CA VAL A 129 2.43 16.19 -5.20
C VAL A 129 2.30 15.38 -3.92
N GLY A 130 2.60 14.08 -3.99
CA GLY A 130 2.44 13.17 -2.88
C GLY A 130 2.79 11.74 -3.27
N PHE A 131 2.70 10.87 -2.27
CA PHE A 131 2.89 9.44 -2.42
C PHE A 131 2.07 8.68 -1.38
N SER A 132 1.76 7.43 -1.68
CA SER A 132 1.19 6.51 -0.69
C SER A 132 2.20 5.48 -0.24
N TYR A 133 1.99 4.93 0.96
CA TYR A 133 2.72 3.77 1.45
C TYR A 133 1.92 3.08 2.56
N ASN A 134 2.19 1.80 2.79
CA ASN A 134 1.50 1.00 3.80
C ASN A 134 2.47 0.41 4.82
N GLY A 135 2.02 0.34 6.06
CA GLY A 135 2.81 -0.21 7.16
C GLY A 135 2.21 0.11 8.52
N VAL A 136 2.95 -0.23 9.57
CA VAL A 136 2.57 0.14 10.94
C VAL A 136 2.93 1.60 11.18
N PRO A 137 1.97 2.48 11.52
CA PRO A 137 2.29 3.84 11.92
C PRO A 137 3.08 3.87 13.25
N PRO A 138 4.04 4.80 13.42
CA PRO A 138 4.53 5.75 12.43
C PRO A 138 5.51 5.10 11.45
N ILE A 139 5.35 5.40 10.17
CA ILE A 139 6.28 4.95 9.12
C ILE A 139 7.41 5.99 8.99
N PRO A 140 8.68 5.61 9.21
CA PRO A 140 9.81 6.55 9.24
C PRO A 140 9.94 7.43 7.99
N LEU A 141 9.62 6.89 6.81
CA LEU A 141 9.73 7.60 5.54
C LEU A 141 8.84 8.85 5.47
N PHE A 142 7.62 8.81 6.03
CA PHE A 142 6.77 10.01 6.08
C PHE A 142 7.35 11.06 7.02
N THR A 143 7.92 10.66 8.16
CA THR A 143 8.60 11.59 9.09
C THR A 143 9.83 12.23 8.45
N GLU A 144 10.62 11.46 7.70
CA GLU A 144 11.79 11.94 6.98
C GLU A 144 11.43 12.97 5.90
N VAL A 145 10.44 12.64 5.05
CA VAL A 145 9.98 13.56 4.02
C VAL A 145 9.36 14.80 4.65
N HIS A 146 8.49 14.65 5.67
CA HIS A 146 7.86 15.78 6.37
C HIS A 146 8.89 16.75 6.97
N SER A 147 10.01 16.24 7.49
CA SER A 147 11.10 17.07 8.02
C SER A 147 11.80 17.91 6.96
N SER A 148 11.79 17.46 5.69
CA SER A 148 12.39 18.16 4.55
C SER A 148 11.39 19.04 3.82
N ARG A 149 10.15 18.56 3.69
CA ARG A 149 9.04 19.25 3.04
C ARG A 149 7.72 18.83 3.70
N PRO A 150 6.99 19.77 4.34
CA PRO A 150 5.80 19.44 5.10
C PRO A 150 4.75 18.68 4.27
N LEU A 151 4.28 17.58 4.86
CA LEU A 151 3.23 16.70 4.34
C LEU A 151 1.96 16.82 5.18
N GLN A 152 0.83 16.46 4.58
CA GLN A 152 -0.44 16.20 5.24
C GLN A 152 -1.00 14.85 4.78
N LEU A 153 -1.68 14.13 5.66
CA LEU A 153 -2.39 12.89 5.32
C LEU A 153 -3.80 13.21 4.82
N LEU A 154 -4.17 12.64 3.67
CA LEU A 154 -5.55 12.67 3.19
C LEU A 154 -6.38 11.60 3.92
N SER A 155 -7.57 11.99 4.37
CA SER A 155 -8.50 11.10 5.05
C SER A 155 -9.69 10.80 4.16
N LEU A 156 -10.08 9.52 4.09
CA LEU A 156 -11.32 9.14 3.44
C LEU A 156 -12.50 9.57 4.31
N THR A 157 -13.61 9.95 3.69
CA THR A 157 -14.87 10.16 4.41
C THR A 157 -15.44 8.83 4.89
N ASP A 158 -16.33 8.87 5.89
CA ASP A 158 -17.03 7.65 6.37
C ASP A 158 -17.78 6.93 5.23
N GLU A 159 -18.35 7.69 4.29
CA GLU A 159 -19.02 7.16 3.11
C GLU A 159 -18.03 6.44 2.19
N GLN A 160 -16.91 7.11 1.84
CA GLN A 160 -15.86 6.49 1.03
C GLN A 160 -15.37 5.19 1.70
N VAL A 161 -15.03 5.23 2.99
CA VAL A 161 -14.61 4.04 3.77
C VAL A 161 -15.64 2.91 3.66
N SER A 162 -16.92 3.21 3.84
CA SER A 162 -17.98 2.20 3.74
C SER A 162 -18.07 1.61 2.32
N THR A 163 -17.95 2.43 1.28
CA THR A 163 -17.95 1.98 -0.11
C THR A 163 -16.76 1.04 -0.37
N VAL A 164 -15.54 1.45 -0.05
CA VAL A 164 -14.35 0.64 -0.37
C VAL A 164 -14.30 -0.66 0.42
N THR A 165 -14.68 -0.65 1.70
CA THR A 165 -14.66 -1.87 2.53
C THR A 165 -15.77 -2.86 2.18
N THR A 166 -16.84 -2.41 1.51
CA THR A 166 -17.88 -3.30 0.97
C THR A 166 -17.37 -4.04 -0.27
N GLU A 167 -16.70 -3.32 -1.18
CA GLU A 167 -16.16 -3.89 -2.43
C GLU A 167 -14.84 -4.66 -2.22
N LEU A 168 -14.05 -4.29 -1.21
CA LEU A 168 -12.76 -4.89 -0.88
C LEU A 168 -12.79 -5.50 0.53
N PRO A 169 -13.33 -6.73 0.70
CA PRO A 169 -13.56 -7.34 2.02
C PRO A 169 -12.29 -7.69 2.80
N PHE A 170 -11.12 -7.54 2.18
CA PHE A 170 -9.81 -7.70 2.81
C PHE A 170 -9.29 -6.40 3.45
N LEU A 171 -9.99 -5.27 3.29
CA LEU A 171 -9.69 -4.00 3.96
C LEU A 171 -10.58 -3.82 5.20
N SER A 172 -10.03 -3.13 6.20
CA SER A 172 -10.76 -2.74 7.42
C SER A 172 -10.57 -1.26 7.70
N PRO A 173 -11.58 -0.56 8.24
CA PRO A 173 -11.43 0.83 8.65
C PRO A 173 -10.35 0.97 9.73
N THR A 174 -9.58 2.05 9.68
CA THR A 174 -8.59 2.37 10.69
C THR A 174 -8.45 3.88 10.82
N ILE A 175 -8.07 4.33 12.02
CA ILE A 175 -7.78 5.72 12.33
C ILE A 175 -6.31 5.79 12.69
N VAL A 176 -5.53 6.56 11.94
CA VAL A 176 -4.19 6.97 12.38
C VAL A 176 -4.41 8.04 13.46
N PRO A 177 -4.00 7.81 14.73
CA PRO A 177 -4.20 8.78 15.78
C PRO A 177 -3.56 10.13 15.43
N ALA A 178 -4.20 11.23 15.84
CA ALA A 178 -3.57 12.55 15.78
C ALA A 178 -2.20 12.51 16.48
N ASP A 179 -1.26 13.33 16.02
CA ASP A 179 0.11 13.40 16.53
C ASP A 179 0.96 12.13 16.34
N THR A 180 0.47 11.11 15.62
CA THR A 180 1.29 9.96 15.19
C THR A 180 2.52 10.42 14.42
N TYR A 181 2.34 11.44 13.59
CA TYR A 181 3.41 12.14 12.90
C TYR A 181 3.40 13.60 13.37
N THR A 182 4.42 14.01 14.11
CA THR A 182 4.47 15.35 14.69
C THR A 182 4.46 16.44 13.61
N GLY A 183 3.48 17.34 13.65
CA GLY A 183 3.36 18.46 12.72
C GLY A 183 2.60 18.16 11.42
N MET A 184 2.11 16.94 11.27
CA MET A 184 1.31 16.46 10.13
C MET A 184 -0.13 16.17 10.51
#